data_AF-A0A401Y7M3-F1
#
_entry.id   AF-A0A401Y7M3-F1
#
_cell.length_a   1.000
_cell.length_b   1.000
_cell.length_c   1.000
_cell.angle_alpha   90.00
_cell.angle_beta   90.00
_cell.angle_gamma   90.00
#
_symmetry.space_group_name_H-M   'P 1'
#
loop_
_entity.id
_entity.type
_entity.pdbx_description
1 polymer ?
#
loop_
_entity_poly.entity_id
_entity_poly.type
_entity_poly.pdbx_seq_one_letter_code
_entity_poly.pdbx_strand_id
1 'polypeptide(L)'
;MTAVPADRILITVAPTGAETAKADCPQLPTTLEELVATAQECQAAGAAMIHVHIRDDDHRPTLDLGRLTATVEALHEATDLVVQLSTGGSVHDPLEDRLKVLDARPDSCSLTMGTTNFGDDVFSNPWPFVCELYQLSQEREVVPEFELFDLGQVHALRRLIDRYGLPYGGRVHCDLVMGVPGGMDGTADSLVAAVASMPPEVTSWSATGIGRSTLAVALAALSKGGHLRVGMEDVLTISRGVPVESNAQLVERAVALAALAQRTPATPAEARALLGLA
;
A
#
# COMPACT_ATOMS: atom_id res chain seq x y z
N MET A 1 1.01 -23.59 10.64
CA MET A 1 0.32 -22.74 11.64
C MET A 1 0.78 -21.31 11.38
N THR A 2 -0.11 -20.40 10.99
CA THR A 2 0.23 -18.98 10.85
C THR A 2 0.50 -18.40 12.25
N ALA A 3 1.65 -17.76 12.43
CA ALA A 3 2.15 -17.34 13.73
C ALA A 3 1.52 -16.04 14.27
N VAL A 4 0.65 -15.39 13.50
CA VAL A 4 0.01 -14.13 13.87
C VAL A 4 -1.41 -14.40 14.39
N PRO A 5 -1.74 -13.99 15.62
CA PRO A 5 -3.10 -14.11 16.17
C PRO A 5 -4.15 -13.40 15.29
N ALA A 6 -5.36 -13.96 15.21
CA ALA A 6 -6.42 -13.44 14.35
C ALA A 6 -6.91 -12.03 14.76
N ASP A 7 -6.67 -11.62 15.99
CA ASP A 7 -6.99 -10.29 16.51
C ASP A 7 -5.92 -9.24 16.16
N ARG A 8 -4.80 -9.61 15.52
CA ARG A 8 -3.82 -8.63 15.04
C ARG A 8 -4.31 -7.94 13.77
N ILE A 9 -3.99 -6.65 13.65
CA ILE A 9 -4.29 -5.86 12.45
C ILE A 9 -3.04 -5.19 11.92
N LEU A 10 -2.65 -5.52 10.68
CA LEU A 10 -1.71 -4.73 9.92
C LEU A 10 -2.32 -3.36 9.62
N ILE A 11 -1.56 -2.30 9.94
CA ILE A 11 -1.84 -0.93 9.55
C ILE A 11 -0.66 -0.47 8.70
N THR A 12 -0.93 -0.20 7.43
CA THR A 12 0.03 0.37 6.48
C THR A 12 -0.18 1.88 6.42
N VAL A 13 0.91 2.64 6.48
CA VAL A 13 0.89 4.09 6.23
C VAL A 13 1.40 4.42 4.83
N ALA A 14 0.62 5.15 4.04
CA ALA A 14 1.00 5.68 2.72
C ALA A 14 1.16 7.21 2.81
N PRO A 15 2.36 7.71 3.15
CA PRO A 15 2.48 9.05 3.70
C PRO A 15 2.54 10.16 2.64
N THR A 16 2.83 9.82 1.38
CA THR A 16 3.26 10.81 0.37
C THR A 16 2.51 10.72 -0.96
N GLY A 17 2.50 9.56 -1.62
CA GLY A 17 1.97 9.40 -2.99
C GLY A 17 2.72 10.16 -4.07
N ALA A 18 2.25 10.02 -5.31
CA ALA A 18 2.77 10.73 -6.48
C ALA A 18 1.97 12.00 -6.84
N GLU A 19 0.66 12.01 -6.61
CA GLU A 19 -0.24 12.99 -7.23
C GLU A 19 -0.32 14.34 -6.48
N THR A 20 -0.27 14.32 -5.14
CA THR A 20 -0.44 15.53 -4.33
C THR A 20 0.80 16.43 -4.41
N ALA A 21 0.62 17.70 -4.76
CA ALA A 21 1.70 18.68 -4.71
C ALA A 21 1.95 19.18 -3.28
N LYS A 22 3.23 19.28 -2.89
CA LYS A 22 3.65 19.86 -1.60
C LYS A 22 3.13 21.28 -1.38
N ALA A 23 3.00 22.07 -2.45
CA ALA A 23 2.47 23.43 -2.37
C ALA A 23 0.99 23.48 -1.94
N ASP A 24 0.19 22.48 -2.32
CA ASP A 24 -1.22 22.37 -1.94
C ASP A 24 -1.39 21.72 -0.56
N CYS A 25 -0.39 20.95 -0.12
CA CYS A 25 -0.37 20.28 1.17
C CYS A 25 1.02 20.42 1.82
N PRO A 26 1.32 21.55 2.49
CA PRO A 26 2.66 21.83 3.03
C PRO A 26 3.17 20.79 4.03
N GLN A 27 2.27 20.09 4.72
CA GLN A 27 2.56 19.04 5.68
C GLN A 27 2.79 17.66 5.05
N LEU A 28 2.65 17.51 3.73
CA LEU A 28 2.94 16.26 3.02
C LEU A 28 4.45 15.94 3.08
N PRO A 29 4.90 14.81 3.62
CA PRO A 29 6.32 14.49 3.68
C PRO A 29 6.85 14.18 2.29
N THR A 30 7.85 14.93 1.83
CA THR A 30 8.38 14.84 0.46
C THR A 30 9.90 14.79 0.42
N THR A 31 10.58 15.28 1.46
CA THR A 31 12.03 15.06 1.62
C THR A 31 12.30 13.76 2.36
N LEU A 32 13.53 13.25 2.25
CA LEU A 32 13.95 12.05 2.99
C LEU A 32 13.84 12.25 4.51
N GLU A 33 14.22 13.42 5.01
CA GLU A 33 14.14 13.75 6.44
C GLU A 33 12.69 13.77 6.94
N GLU A 34 11.79 14.40 6.18
CA GLU A 34 10.35 14.43 6.51
C GLU A 34 9.75 13.02 6.49
N LEU A 35 10.14 12.19 5.53
CA LEU A 35 9.65 10.82 5.38
C LEU A 35 10.11 9.94 6.55
N VAL A 36 11.39 10.03 6.95
CA VAL A 36 11.93 9.28 8.10
C VAL A 36 11.25 9.70 9.40
N ALA A 37 11.10 11.01 9.64
CA ALA A 37 10.37 11.51 10.82
C ALA A 37 8.92 11.00 10.84
N THR A 38 8.23 11.07 9.69
CA THR A 38 6.87 10.55 9.53
C THR A 38 6.80 9.06 9.84
N ALA A 39 7.76 8.27 9.35
CA ALA A 39 7.82 6.83 9.58
C ALA A 39 7.95 6.50 11.07
N GLN A 40 8.83 7.20 11.79
CA GLN A 40 9.00 7.04 13.24
C GLN A 40 7.72 7.38 14.02
N GLU A 41 7.07 8.50 13.69
CA GLU A 41 5.81 8.91 14.32
C GLU A 41 4.69 7.90 14.05
N CYS A 42 4.57 7.41 12.81
CA CYS A 42 3.57 6.43 12.43
C CYS A 42 3.82 5.06 13.07
N GLN A 43 5.08 4.63 13.18
CA GLN A 43 5.44 3.42 13.93
C GLN A 43 5.03 3.55 15.40
N ALA A 44 5.35 4.68 16.03
CA ALA A 44 4.97 4.95 17.42
C ALA A 44 3.43 4.97 17.60
N ALA A 45 2.70 5.44 16.58
CA ALA A 45 1.24 5.44 16.56
C ALA A 45 0.62 4.05 16.31
N GLY A 46 1.38 3.07 15.80
CA GLY A 46 0.93 1.68 15.62
C GLY A 46 0.92 1.18 14.17
N ALA A 47 1.52 1.90 13.22
CA ALA A 47 1.78 1.35 11.89
C ALA A 47 2.86 0.26 11.96
N ALA A 48 2.76 -0.74 11.10
CA ALA A 48 3.74 -1.83 11.01
C ALA A 48 4.38 -1.93 9.62
N MET A 49 3.90 -1.14 8.68
CA MET A 49 4.34 -1.11 7.30
C MET A 49 4.19 0.32 6.74
N ILE A 50 5.11 0.72 5.87
CA ILE A 50 5.11 2.00 5.19
C ILE A 50 5.15 1.78 3.67
N HIS A 51 4.18 2.35 2.96
CA HIS A 51 4.11 2.39 1.50
C HIS A 51 4.75 3.68 1.00
N VAL A 52 5.80 3.60 0.19
CA VAL A 52 6.66 4.74 -0.12
C VAL A 52 6.63 5.09 -1.60
N HIS A 53 6.29 6.35 -1.85
CA HIS A 53 6.67 7.10 -3.03
C HIS A 53 7.71 8.15 -2.63
N ILE A 54 8.77 8.31 -3.42
CA ILE A 54 9.80 9.35 -3.17
C ILE A 54 9.56 10.58 -4.05
N ARG A 55 10.12 11.72 -3.63
CA ARG A 55 10.14 12.96 -4.41
C ARG A 55 11.57 13.46 -4.65
N ASP A 56 11.74 14.25 -5.71
CA ASP A 56 12.99 14.97 -6.01
C ASP A 56 13.13 16.24 -5.14
N ASP A 57 14.22 16.99 -5.35
CA ASP A 57 14.49 18.23 -4.60
C ASP A 57 13.49 19.35 -4.90
N ASP A 58 12.73 19.23 -6.00
CA ASP A 58 11.63 20.12 -6.38
C ASP A 58 10.26 19.57 -5.89
N HIS A 59 10.26 18.54 -5.04
CA HIS A 59 9.09 17.86 -4.49
C HIS A 59 8.21 17.14 -5.53
N ARG A 60 8.74 16.85 -6.73
CA ARG A 60 8.04 16.12 -7.79
C ARG A 60 8.29 14.62 -7.70
N PRO A 61 7.37 13.76 -8.17
CA PRO A 61 7.58 12.31 -8.21
C PRO A 61 8.86 11.96 -8.97
N THR A 62 9.57 10.95 -8.47
CA THR A 62 10.78 10.42 -9.11
C THR A 62 10.93 8.95 -8.80
N LEU A 63 11.60 8.22 -9.70
CA LEU A 63 12.02 6.83 -9.53
C LEU A 63 13.54 6.71 -9.56
N ASP A 64 14.26 7.78 -9.18
CA ASP A 64 15.72 7.77 -9.10
C ASP A 64 16.22 6.65 -8.16
N LEU A 65 16.96 5.69 -8.72
CA LEU A 65 17.39 4.48 -8.00
C LEU A 65 18.27 4.80 -6.80
N GLY A 66 19.13 5.82 -6.91
CA GLY A 66 20.00 6.25 -5.81
C GLY A 66 19.19 6.76 -4.63
N ARG A 67 18.19 7.59 -4.89
CA ARG A 67 17.25 8.09 -3.87
C ARG A 67 16.40 6.97 -3.30
N LEU A 68 15.85 6.08 -4.12
CA LEU A 68 15.08 4.92 -3.65
C LEU A 68 15.91 4.07 -2.69
N THR A 69 17.16 3.78 -3.05
CA THR A 69 18.08 2.98 -2.23
C THR A 69 18.38 3.69 -0.91
N ALA A 70 18.73 4.98 -0.95
CA ALA A 70 18.98 5.78 0.25
C ALA A 70 17.73 5.88 1.15
N THR A 71 16.52 5.94 0.58
CA THR A 71 15.27 5.94 1.32
C THR A 71 15.02 4.61 2.02
N VAL A 72 15.20 3.48 1.34
CA VAL A 72 15.06 2.15 1.96
C VAL A 72 16.04 1.98 3.12
N GLU A 73 17.32 2.30 2.89
CA GLU A 73 18.37 2.20 3.91
C GLU A 73 18.08 3.08 5.13
N ALA A 74 17.67 4.33 4.93
CA ALA A 74 17.35 5.25 6.01
C ALA A 74 16.12 4.81 6.82
N LEU A 75 15.09 4.26 6.16
CA LEU A 75 13.89 3.76 6.84
C LEU A 75 14.18 2.50 7.66
N HIS A 76 15.03 1.59 7.15
CA HIS A 76 15.50 0.42 7.90
C HIS A 76 16.41 0.80 9.08
N GLU A 77 17.20 1.86 8.96
CA GLU A 77 18.02 2.34 10.08
C GLU A 77 17.16 3.01 11.18
N ALA A 78 16.14 3.77 10.78
CA ALA A 78 15.36 4.61 11.68
C ALA A 78 14.14 3.92 12.30
N THR A 79 13.65 2.83 11.70
CA THR A 79 12.41 2.14 12.08
C THR A 79 12.50 0.63 11.88
N ASP A 80 11.56 -0.11 12.48
CA ASP A 80 11.39 -1.56 12.28
C ASP A 80 10.34 -1.89 11.21
N LEU A 81 9.68 -0.88 10.63
CA LEU A 81 8.58 -1.01 9.68
C LEU A 81 8.97 -1.91 8.50
N VAL A 82 7.99 -2.64 7.96
CA VAL A 82 8.11 -3.22 6.63
C VAL A 82 8.13 -2.07 5.62
N VAL A 83 9.22 -1.95 4.86
CA VAL A 83 9.38 -0.91 3.84
C VAL A 83 8.88 -1.43 2.50
N GLN A 84 7.76 -0.89 2.03
CA GLN A 84 7.21 -1.18 0.72
C GLN A 84 7.45 -0.02 -0.23
N LEU A 85 8.14 -0.26 -1.34
CA LEU A 85 8.24 0.73 -2.42
C LEU A 85 7.08 0.58 -3.40
N SER A 86 6.57 1.71 -3.89
CA SER A 86 5.60 1.71 -4.96
C SER A 86 6.25 1.36 -6.30
N THR A 87 5.75 0.33 -6.98
CA THR A 87 6.03 0.14 -8.42
C THR A 87 4.94 0.76 -9.29
N GLY A 88 3.97 1.44 -8.70
CA GLY A 88 2.96 2.22 -9.42
C GLY A 88 3.55 3.49 -10.01
N GLY A 89 4.41 4.17 -9.25
CA GLY A 89 4.95 5.48 -9.63
C GLY A 89 3.84 6.51 -9.83
N SER A 90 4.15 7.56 -10.59
CA SER A 90 3.14 8.43 -11.21
C SER A 90 2.52 7.73 -12.43
N VAL A 91 1.29 8.10 -12.78
CA VAL A 91 0.62 7.64 -14.02
C VAL A 91 1.41 7.94 -15.30
N HIS A 92 2.41 8.82 -15.24
CA HIS A 92 3.27 9.20 -16.36
C HIS A 92 4.62 8.48 -16.40
N ASP A 93 4.97 7.70 -15.38
CA ASP A 93 6.29 7.05 -15.32
C ASP A 93 6.41 5.92 -16.36
N PRO A 94 7.56 5.83 -17.06
CA PRO A 94 7.83 4.71 -17.96
C PRO A 94 7.78 3.37 -17.23
N LEU A 95 7.16 2.36 -17.85
CA LEU A 95 7.06 1.01 -17.29
C LEU A 95 8.43 0.42 -16.93
N GLU A 96 9.46 0.68 -17.76
CA GLU A 96 10.81 0.17 -17.51
C GLU A 96 11.45 0.74 -16.24
N ASP A 97 11.13 1.98 -15.87
CA ASP A 97 11.66 2.61 -14.66
C ASP A 97 10.94 2.10 -13.42
N ARG A 98 9.64 1.80 -13.55
CA ARG A 98 8.83 1.17 -12.50
C ARG A 98 9.35 -0.22 -12.12
N LEU A 99 9.93 -0.98 -13.07
CA LEU A 99 10.57 -2.27 -12.77
C LEU A 99 11.86 -2.12 -11.95
N LYS A 100 12.65 -1.07 -12.22
CA LYS A 100 13.95 -0.81 -11.57
C LYS A 100 13.81 -0.45 -10.09
N VAL A 101 12.60 -0.10 -9.63
CA VAL A 101 12.32 0.14 -8.20
C VAL A 101 12.74 -1.05 -7.34
N LEU A 102 12.61 -2.28 -7.84
CA LEU A 102 13.00 -3.48 -7.12
C LEU A 102 14.52 -3.57 -6.87
N ASP A 103 15.35 -2.88 -7.66
CA ASP A 103 16.80 -2.88 -7.50
C ASP A 103 17.25 -2.11 -6.25
N ALA A 104 16.36 -1.29 -5.66
CA ALA A 104 16.56 -0.66 -4.35
C ALA A 104 16.38 -1.64 -3.16
N ARG A 105 16.02 -2.91 -3.43
CA ARG A 105 15.87 -4.00 -2.46
C ARG A 105 14.94 -3.66 -1.26
N PRO A 106 13.70 -3.24 -1.51
CA PRO A 106 12.73 -3.07 -0.43
C PRO A 106 12.30 -4.42 0.14
N ASP A 107 11.69 -4.41 1.33
CA ASP A 107 11.07 -5.63 1.89
C ASP A 107 9.89 -6.09 1.00
N SER A 108 9.09 -5.12 0.55
CA SER A 108 7.89 -5.35 -0.23
C SER A 108 7.79 -4.37 -1.41
N CYS A 109 6.95 -4.69 -2.38
CA CYS A 109 6.56 -3.77 -3.44
C CYS A 109 5.05 -3.82 -3.68
N SER A 110 4.45 -2.70 -4.08
CA SER A 110 3.10 -2.76 -4.64
C SER A 110 3.15 -3.38 -6.04
N LEU A 111 2.11 -4.12 -6.44
CA LEU A 111 2.00 -4.74 -7.76
C LEU A 111 0.58 -4.60 -8.27
N THR A 112 0.35 -3.60 -9.12
CA THR A 112 -0.97 -3.34 -9.71
C THR A 112 -1.37 -4.39 -10.72
N MET A 113 -2.55 -5.00 -10.52
CA MET A 113 -2.99 -6.18 -11.26
C MET A 113 -3.80 -5.89 -12.53
N GLY A 114 -3.89 -4.62 -12.95
CA GLY A 114 -4.53 -4.26 -14.22
C GLY A 114 -4.56 -2.77 -14.52
N THR A 115 -4.93 -2.45 -15.76
CA THR A 115 -5.09 -1.07 -16.23
C THR A 115 -6.45 -0.53 -15.85
N THR A 116 -6.52 0.73 -15.43
CA THR A 116 -7.77 1.43 -15.13
C THR A 116 -7.68 2.90 -15.50
N ASN A 117 -8.83 3.57 -15.67
CA ASN A 117 -8.85 5.03 -15.66
C ASN A 117 -8.47 5.53 -14.27
N PHE A 118 -7.78 6.66 -14.21
CA PHE A 118 -7.29 7.24 -12.96
C PHE A 118 -7.43 8.76 -13.02
N GLY A 119 -8.57 9.27 -12.54
CA GLY A 119 -8.92 10.67 -12.75
C GLY A 119 -9.13 10.95 -14.24
N ASP A 120 -8.41 11.94 -14.75
CA ASP A 120 -8.42 12.30 -16.18
C ASP A 120 -7.40 11.48 -17.01
N ASP A 121 -6.57 10.66 -16.35
CA ASP A 121 -5.51 9.85 -16.96
C ASP A 121 -5.84 8.34 -17.00
N VAL A 122 -4.90 7.54 -17.50
CA VAL A 122 -4.96 6.07 -17.52
C VAL A 122 -3.77 5.51 -16.75
N PHE A 123 -4.04 4.77 -15.68
CA PHE A 123 -3.00 4.05 -14.95
C PHE A 123 -2.70 2.71 -15.65
N SER A 124 -1.71 2.75 -16.54
CA SER A 124 -1.38 1.63 -17.43
C SER A 124 -0.59 0.54 -16.71
N ASN A 125 -1.15 -0.67 -16.70
CA ASN A 125 -0.50 -1.90 -16.23
C ASN A 125 -0.85 -3.04 -17.20
N PRO A 126 -0.21 -3.09 -18.38
CA PRO A 126 -0.45 -4.15 -19.35
C PRO A 126 -0.06 -5.51 -18.77
N TRP A 127 -0.79 -6.57 -19.14
CA TRP A 127 -0.53 -7.92 -18.62
C TRP A 127 0.93 -8.41 -18.76
N PRO A 128 1.68 -8.13 -19.85
CA PRO A 128 3.10 -8.46 -19.93
C PRO A 128 3.95 -7.81 -18.83
N PHE A 129 3.70 -6.53 -18.55
CA PHE A 129 4.39 -5.80 -17.47
C PHE A 129 4.08 -6.40 -16.10
N VAL A 130 2.81 -6.72 -15.82
CA VAL A 130 2.39 -7.41 -14.57
C VAL A 130 3.13 -8.74 -14.41
N CYS A 131 3.24 -9.53 -15.47
CA CYS A 131 3.97 -10.80 -15.45
C CYS A 131 5.46 -10.62 -15.20
N GLU A 132 6.07 -9.64 -15.84
CA GLU A 132 7.50 -9.34 -15.71
C GLU A 132 7.82 -8.86 -14.30
N LEU A 133 7.08 -7.87 -13.80
CA LEU A 133 7.23 -7.36 -12.44
C LEU A 133 7.08 -8.47 -11.38
N TYR A 134 6.10 -9.36 -11.54
CA TYR A 134 5.90 -10.48 -10.64
C TYR A 134 7.08 -11.46 -10.60
N GLN A 135 7.59 -11.85 -11.77
CA GLN A 135 8.75 -12.75 -11.85
C GLN A 135 10.01 -12.08 -11.29
N LEU A 136 10.22 -10.80 -11.60
CA LEU A 136 11.34 -10.02 -11.06
C LEU A 136 11.26 -9.88 -9.54
N SER A 137 10.06 -9.77 -8.96
CA SER A 137 9.89 -9.73 -7.50
C SER A 137 10.20 -11.09 -6.86
N GLN A 138 9.84 -12.21 -7.51
CA GLN A 138 10.27 -13.55 -7.08
C GLN A 138 11.78 -13.71 -7.14
N GLU A 139 12.42 -13.30 -8.25
CA GLU A 139 13.88 -13.39 -8.45
C GLU A 139 14.67 -12.55 -7.44
N ARG A 140 14.15 -11.38 -7.06
CA ARG A 140 14.77 -10.46 -6.10
C ARG A 140 14.35 -10.69 -4.66
N GLU A 141 13.54 -11.71 -4.41
CA GLU A 141 13.05 -12.03 -3.07
C GLU A 141 12.29 -10.87 -2.40
N VAL A 142 11.55 -10.09 -3.21
CA VAL A 142 10.70 -8.97 -2.76
C VAL A 142 9.25 -9.45 -2.70
N VAL A 143 8.59 -9.27 -1.56
CA VAL A 143 7.20 -9.71 -1.36
C VAL A 143 6.23 -8.70 -2.00
N PRO A 144 5.42 -9.09 -3.00
CA PRO A 144 4.42 -8.20 -3.58
C PRO A 144 3.18 -8.07 -2.70
N GLU A 145 2.65 -6.85 -2.58
CA GLU A 145 1.25 -6.57 -2.26
C GLU A 145 0.50 -6.34 -3.57
N PHE A 146 -0.54 -7.14 -3.81
CA PHE A 146 -1.30 -7.06 -5.05
C PHE A 146 -2.35 -5.96 -4.96
N GLU A 147 -2.17 -4.87 -5.69
CA GLU A 147 -3.09 -3.74 -5.72
C GLU A 147 -4.24 -4.04 -6.69
N LEU A 148 -5.47 -4.07 -6.18
CA LEU A 148 -6.67 -4.45 -6.91
C LEU A 148 -7.64 -3.26 -6.96
N PHE A 149 -7.73 -2.64 -8.13
CA PHE A 149 -8.61 -1.49 -8.39
C PHE A 149 -9.98 -1.90 -8.93
N ASP A 150 -10.15 -3.14 -9.39
CA ASP A 150 -11.42 -3.66 -9.93
C ASP A 150 -11.53 -5.19 -9.74
N LEU A 151 -12.76 -5.73 -9.80
CA LEU A 151 -13.05 -7.17 -9.71
C LEU A 151 -12.35 -7.99 -10.80
N GLY A 152 -12.20 -7.42 -12.00
CA GLY A 152 -11.44 -8.07 -13.08
C GLY A 152 -9.98 -8.35 -12.69
N GLN A 153 -9.40 -7.52 -11.83
CA GLN A 153 -8.03 -7.65 -11.36
C GLN A 153 -7.90 -8.75 -10.28
N VAL A 154 -8.95 -8.98 -9.49
CA VAL A 154 -9.04 -10.15 -8.59
C VAL A 154 -8.95 -11.46 -9.39
N HIS A 155 -9.63 -11.53 -10.54
CA HIS A 155 -9.53 -12.68 -11.43
C HIS A 155 -8.15 -12.79 -12.11
N ALA A 156 -7.54 -11.65 -12.45
CA ALA A 156 -6.18 -11.61 -13.01
C ALA A 156 -5.13 -12.15 -12.02
N LEU A 157 -5.30 -11.92 -10.72
CA LEU A 157 -4.44 -12.48 -9.67
C LEU A 157 -4.44 -14.01 -9.70
N ARG A 158 -5.62 -14.62 -9.81
CA ARG A 158 -5.73 -16.09 -9.94
C ARG A 158 -4.94 -16.61 -11.14
N ARG A 159 -5.10 -15.96 -12.29
CA ARG A 159 -4.38 -16.30 -13.53
C ARG A 159 -2.86 -16.16 -13.37
N LEU A 160 -2.39 -15.16 -12.61
CA LEU A 160 -0.97 -14.93 -12.35
C LEU A 160 -0.39 -16.06 -11.50
N ILE A 161 -1.05 -16.39 -10.39
CA ILE A 161 -0.64 -17.45 -9.46
C ILE A 161 -0.66 -18.82 -10.14
N ASP A 162 -1.72 -19.14 -10.89
CA ASP A 162 -1.82 -20.41 -11.63
C ASP A 162 -0.69 -20.58 -12.66
N ARG A 163 -0.14 -19.46 -13.18
CA ARG A 163 0.91 -19.47 -14.20
C ARG A 163 2.33 -19.54 -13.63
N TYR A 164 2.60 -18.84 -12.52
CA TYR A 164 3.96 -18.64 -12.01
C TYR A 164 4.17 -19.14 -10.56
N GLY A 165 3.14 -19.71 -9.93
CA GLY A 165 3.19 -20.20 -8.57
C GLY A 165 2.88 -19.13 -7.52
N LEU A 166 3.24 -19.41 -6.27
CA LEU A 166 3.10 -18.46 -5.16
C LEU A 166 4.21 -17.41 -5.20
N PRO A 167 3.96 -16.18 -4.71
CA PRO A 167 5.00 -15.15 -4.58
C PRO A 167 6.12 -15.62 -3.64
N TYR A 168 7.24 -14.88 -3.66
CA TYR A 168 8.26 -15.02 -2.62
C TYR A 168 7.63 -14.90 -1.23
N GLY A 169 8.14 -15.66 -0.26
CA GLY A 169 7.55 -15.78 1.09
C GLY A 169 6.29 -16.66 1.17
N GLY A 170 5.69 -17.06 0.03
CA GLY A 170 4.54 -17.96 -0.02
C GLY A 170 3.26 -17.40 0.59
N ARG A 171 3.19 -16.09 0.83
CA ARG A 171 2.03 -15.36 1.34
C ARG A 171 1.50 -14.44 0.25
N VAL A 172 0.19 -14.49 0.02
CA VAL A 172 -0.49 -13.65 -0.97
C VAL A 172 -1.26 -12.58 -0.21
N HIS A 173 -0.69 -11.38 -0.16
CA HIS A 173 -1.32 -10.20 0.43
C HIS A 173 -1.87 -9.29 -0.68
N CYS A 174 -3.11 -8.85 -0.54
CA CYS A 174 -3.75 -7.96 -1.52
C CYS A 174 -4.17 -6.65 -0.84
N ASP A 175 -4.17 -5.54 -1.56
CA ASP A 175 -4.87 -4.33 -1.16
C ASP A 175 -6.01 -4.02 -2.14
N LEU A 176 -7.20 -3.77 -1.59
CA LEU A 176 -8.36 -3.30 -2.35
C LEU A 176 -8.30 -1.78 -2.40
N VAL A 177 -7.89 -1.21 -3.54
CA VAL A 177 -7.78 0.24 -3.72
C VAL A 177 -9.09 0.77 -4.29
N MET A 178 -9.89 1.42 -3.45
CA MET A 178 -11.29 1.74 -3.73
C MET A 178 -11.56 3.24 -3.76
N GLY A 179 -12.48 3.67 -4.64
CA GLY A 179 -12.93 5.07 -4.72
C GLY A 179 -12.05 5.97 -5.60
N VAL A 180 -11.07 5.42 -6.29
CA VAL A 180 -10.35 6.10 -7.38
C VAL A 180 -11.34 6.43 -8.51
N PRO A 181 -11.38 7.66 -9.06
CA PRO A 181 -12.19 7.97 -10.22
C PRO A 181 -11.74 7.15 -11.44
N GLY A 182 -12.46 6.06 -11.74
CA GLY A 182 -12.15 5.12 -12.80
C GLY A 182 -11.96 3.67 -12.34
N GLY A 183 -11.74 3.43 -11.05
CA GLY A 183 -11.74 2.09 -10.43
C GLY A 183 -13.07 1.74 -9.76
N MET A 184 -13.05 0.69 -8.94
CA MET A 184 -14.19 0.25 -8.15
C MET A 184 -14.62 1.31 -7.13
N ASP A 185 -15.91 1.37 -6.85
CA ASP A 185 -16.46 2.37 -5.94
C ASP A 185 -16.06 2.09 -4.48
N GLY A 186 -15.90 3.15 -3.69
CA GLY A 186 -15.50 3.11 -2.27
C GLY A 186 -16.63 2.73 -1.32
N THR A 187 -17.34 1.63 -1.60
CA THR A 187 -18.54 1.19 -0.87
C THR A 187 -18.37 -0.18 -0.24
N ALA A 188 -19.11 -0.43 0.85
CA ALA A 188 -19.11 -1.73 1.52
C ALA A 188 -19.54 -2.87 0.58
N ASP A 189 -20.50 -2.63 -0.32
CA ASP A 189 -20.97 -3.63 -1.29
C ASP A 189 -19.86 -4.04 -2.28
N SER A 190 -19.09 -3.06 -2.77
CA SER A 190 -17.95 -3.33 -3.66
C SER A 190 -16.86 -4.11 -2.94
N LEU A 191 -16.56 -3.77 -1.68
CA LEU A 191 -15.60 -4.50 -0.85
C LEU A 191 -16.05 -5.94 -0.63
N VAL A 192 -17.32 -6.15 -0.27
CA VAL A 192 -17.88 -7.49 -0.05
C VAL A 192 -17.80 -8.33 -1.33
N ALA A 193 -18.10 -7.74 -2.49
CA ALA A 193 -18.00 -8.43 -3.78
C ALA A 193 -16.55 -8.80 -4.12
N ALA A 194 -15.60 -7.91 -3.87
CA ALA A 194 -14.17 -8.15 -4.12
C ALA A 194 -13.61 -9.26 -3.21
N VAL A 195 -13.86 -9.17 -1.90
CA VAL A 195 -13.45 -10.20 -0.93
C VAL A 195 -14.07 -11.55 -1.24
N ALA A 196 -15.35 -11.59 -1.64
CA ALA A 196 -16.01 -12.85 -2.02
C ALA A 196 -15.45 -13.49 -3.30
N SER A 197 -14.75 -12.70 -4.13
CA SER A 197 -14.14 -13.15 -5.38
C SER A 197 -12.67 -13.52 -5.25
N MET A 198 -12.05 -13.30 -4.08
CA MET A 198 -10.63 -13.59 -3.86
C MET A 198 -10.35 -15.09 -4.00
N PRO A 199 -9.24 -15.46 -4.67
CA PRO A 199 -8.86 -16.86 -4.78
C PRO A 199 -8.38 -17.41 -3.42
N PRO A 200 -8.53 -18.72 -3.14
CA PRO A 200 -8.21 -19.32 -1.85
C PRO A 200 -6.73 -19.22 -1.45
N GLU A 201 -5.85 -18.91 -2.40
CA GLU A 201 -4.43 -18.65 -2.17
C GLU A 201 -4.18 -17.32 -1.44
N VAL A 202 -5.13 -16.37 -1.46
CA VAL A 202 -5.02 -15.10 -0.70
C VAL A 202 -4.98 -15.40 0.79
N THR A 203 -3.86 -15.06 1.43
CA THR A 203 -3.63 -15.33 2.85
C THR A 203 -4.05 -14.18 3.77
N SER A 204 -4.05 -12.96 3.24
CA SER A 204 -4.44 -11.74 3.96
C SER A 204 -4.80 -10.64 2.95
N TRP A 205 -5.56 -9.64 3.38
CA TRP A 205 -5.88 -8.50 2.53
C TRP A 205 -6.08 -7.23 3.35
N SER A 206 -5.78 -6.10 2.75
CA SER A 206 -6.03 -4.73 3.21
C SER A 206 -7.10 -4.08 2.32
N ALA A 207 -7.66 -2.97 2.79
CA ALA A 207 -8.43 -2.10 1.90
C ALA A 207 -8.08 -0.63 2.14
N THR A 208 -8.04 0.11 1.04
CA THR A 208 -7.74 1.53 0.95
C THR A 208 -8.94 2.26 0.38
N GLY A 209 -9.46 3.24 1.11
CA GLY A 209 -10.51 4.12 0.61
C GLY A 209 -9.94 5.48 0.25
N ILE A 210 -10.07 5.90 -1.01
CA ILE A 210 -9.61 7.21 -1.47
C ILE A 210 -10.58 8.32 -1.04
N GLY A 211 -10.01 9.38 -0.47
CA GLY A 211 -10.69 10.62 -0.09
C GLY A 211 -11.89 10.36 0.82
N ARG A 212 -13.09 10.74 0.35
CA ARG A 212 -14.33 10.61 1.14
C ARG A 212 -14.69 9.16 1.50
N SER A 213 -14.15 8.17 0.79
CA SER A 213 -14.46 6.76 1.03
C SER A 213 -13.64 6.13 2.16
N THR A 214 -12.54 6.77 2.59
CA THR A 214 -11.60 6.27 3.62
C THR A 214 -12.30 5.59 4.80
N LEU A 215 -13.22 6.30 5.47
CA LEU A 215 -13.87 5.77 6.68
C LEU A 215 -14.85 4.63 6.38
N ALA A 216 -15.60 4.72 5.29
CA ALA A 216 -16.56 3.69 4.93
C ALA A 216 -15.84 2.37 4.58
N VAL A 217 -14.74 2.46 3.82
CA VAL A 217 -13.90 1.33 3.45
C VAL A 217 -13.20 0.74 4.68
N ALA A 218 -12.60 1.57 5.54
CA ALA A 218 -11.92 1.08 6.76
C ALA A 218 -12.89 0.31 7.68
N LEU A 219 -14.10 0.83 7.91
CA LEU A 219 -15.12 0.16 8.72
C LEU A 219 -15.60 -1.15 8.08
N ALA A 220 -15.80 -1.17 6.77
CA ALA A 220 -16.17 -2.38 6.04
C ALA A 220 -15.05 -3.43 6.08
N ALA A 221 -13.79 -3.02 5.95
CA ALA A 221 -12.61 -3.88 6.05
C ALA A 221 -12.53 -4.54 7.44
N LEU A 222 -12.66 -3.74 8.52
CA LEU A 222 -12.72 -4.24 9.89
C LEU A 222 -13.85 -5.26 10.07
N SER A 223 -15.05 -4.97 9.56
CA SER A 223 -16.20 -5.87 9.65
C SER A 223 -16.00 -7.20 8.91
N LYS A 224 -15.11 -7.25 7.92
CA LYS A 224 -14.84 -8.45 7.10
C LYS A 224 -13.50 -9.11 7.44
N GLY A 225 -12.81 -8.63 8.47
CA GLY A 225 -11.55 -9.19 8.96
C GLY A 225 -10.30 -8.73 8.20
N GLY A 226 -10.41 -7.73 7.33
CA GLY A 226 -9.30 -7.17 6.57
C GLY A 226 -8.39 -6.27 7.39
N HIS A 227 -7.24 -5.93 6.81
CA HIS A 227 -6.27 -4.97 7.33
C HIS A 227 -6.55 -3.57 6.77
N LEU A 228 -5.80 -2.57 7.24
CA LEU A 228 -6.05 -1.17 6.90
C LEU A 228 -4.82 -0.53 6.30
N ARG A 229 -5.03 0.25 5.24
CA ARG A 229 -4.07 1.25 4.77
C ARG A 229 -4.68 2.63 4.92
N VAL A 230 -3.86 3.57 5.41
CA VAL A 230 -4.22 4.98 5.60
C VAL A 230 -3.04 5.87 5.26
N GLY A 231 -3.28 7.14 4.95
CA GLY A 231 -2.21 8.11 4.80
C GLY A 231 -2.62 9.28 3.93
N MET A 232 -1.76 10.29 3.88
CA MET A 232 -1.99 11.51 3.11
C MET A 232 -1.91 11.28 1.60
N GLU A 233 -1.35 10.16 1.15
CA GLU A 233 -1.50 9.70 -0.23
C GLU A 233 -2.98 9.48 -0.58
N ASP A 234 -3.74 8.90 0.35
CA ASP A 234 -5.10 8.43 0.10
C ASP A 234 -6.16 9.47 0.52
N VAL A 235 -5.86 10.28 1.55
CA VAL A 235 -6.81 11.28 2.09
C VAL A 235 -6.14 12.52 2.69
N LEU A 236 -6.59 13.70 2.26
CA LEU A 236 -6.06 14.98 2.73
C LEU A 236 -6.96 15.70 3.74
N THR A 237 -8.14 15.16 4.05
CA THR A 237 -9.07 15.73 5.03
C THR A 237 -9.45 14.73 6.11
N ILE A 238 -9.18 15.06 7.37
CA ILE A 238 -9.49 14.22 8.52
C ILE A 238 -11.00 14.21 8.80
N SER A 239 -11.70 15.29 8.48
CA SER A 239 -13.17 15.39 8.46
C SER A 239 -13.60 16.45 7.46
N ARG A 240 -14.91 16.64 7.24
CA ARG A 240 -15.41 17.60 6.24
C ARG A 240 -14.85 19.00 6.49
N GLY A 241 -13.99 19.47 5.58
CA GLY A 241 -13.38 20.79 5.63
C GLY A 241 -12.23 20.95 6.62
N VAL A 242 -11.79 19.87 7.28
CA VAL A 242 -10.65 19.89 8.20
C VAL A 242 -9.51 19.11 7.55
N PRO A 243 -8.39 19.77 7.19
CA PRO A 243 -7.21 19.09 6.65
C PRO A 243 -6.63 18.06 7.61
N VAL A 244 -5.93 17.06 7.08
CA VAL A 244 -5.05 16.19 7.87
C VAL A 244 -3.85 16.99 8.33
N GLU A 245 -3.44 16.86 9.60
CA GLU A 245 -2.28 17.57 10.14
C GLU A 245 -0.99 16.74 10.04
N SER A 246 -1.10 15.41 10.16
CA SER A 246 0.01 14.47 10.03
C SER A 246 -0.48 13.08 9.63
N ASN A 247 0.42 12.25 9.10
CA ASN A 247 0.10 10.84 8.87
C ASN A 247 -0.11 10.06 10.18
N ALA A 248 0.60 10.44 11.25
CA ALA A 248 0.41 9.83 12.57
C ALA A 248 -1.04 9.99 13.06
N GLN A 249 -1.68 11.14 12.82
CA GLN A 249 -3.11 11.36 13.13
C GLN A 249 -4.04 10.36 12.42
N LEU A 250 -3.72 9.99 11.17
CA LEU A 250 -4.48 8.99 10.41
C LEU A 250 -4.27 7.58 10.97
N VAL A 251 -3.03 7.25 11.35
CA VAL A 251 -2.69 5.97 11.99
C VAL A 251 -3.37 5.84 13.36
N GLU A 252 -3.32 6.86 14.20
CA GLU A 252 -3.99 6.89 15.51
C GLU A 252 -5.49 6.63 15.37
N ARG A 253 -6.14 7.21 14.35
CA ARG A 253 -7.53 6.93 14.04
C ARG A 253 -7.72 5.46 13.65
N ALA A 254 -6.88 4.91 12.78
CA ALA A 254 -6.96 3.50 12.38
C ALA A 254 -6.83 2.57 13.60
N VAL A 255 -5.91 2.89 14.52
CA VAL A 255 -5.75 2.18 15.79
C VAL A 255 -6.99 2.29 16.67
N ALA A 256 -7.59 3.47 16.79
CA ALA A 256 -8.82 3.65 17.55
C ALA A 256 -9.99 2.85 16.97
N LEU A 257 -10.13 2.80 15.64
CA LEU A 257 -11.13 1.98 14.96
C LEU A 257 -10.88 0.48 15.18
N ALA A 258 -9.63 0.04 15.09
CA ALA A 258 -9.25 -1.34 15.37
C ALA A 258 -9.56 -1.74 16.82
N ALA A 259 -9.26 -0.86 17.79
CA ALA A 259 -9.56 -1.08 19.19
C ALA A 259 -11.07 -1.25 19.45
N LEU A 260 -11.91 -0.45 18.77
CA LEU A 260 -13.38 -0.62 18.81
C LEU A 260 -13.82 -1.99 18.26
N ALA A 261 -13.11 -2.51 17.25
CA ALA A 261 -13.31 -3.85 16.70
C ALA A 261 -12.63 -4.97 17.50
N GLN A 262 -12.07 -4.68 18.68
CA GLN A 262 -11.30 -5.60 19.53
C GLN A 262 -10.09 -6.22 18.82
N ARG A 263 -9.44 -5.45 17.95
CA ARG A 263 -8.19 -5.84 17.29
C ARG A 263 -7.04 -4.98 17.76
N THR A 264 -5.87 -5.60 17.93
CA THR A 264 -4.65 -4.93 18.37
C THR A 264 -3.75 -4.70 17.16
N PRO A 265 -3.16 -3.50 16.98
CA PRO A 265 -2.17 -3.27 15.93
C PRO A 265 -1.07 -4.33 15.95
N ALA A 266 -0.73 -4.86 14.78
CA ALA A 266 0.40 -5.76 14.63
C ALA A 266 1.69 -4.98 14.88
N THR A 267 2.67 -5.63 15.48
CA THR A 267 4.05 -5.12 15.49
C THR A 267 4.69 -5.30 14.11
N PRO A 268 5.76 -4.57 13.76
CA PRO A 268 6.48 -4.80 12.52
C PRO A 268 6.99 -6.25 12.36
N ALA A 269 7.40 -6.91 13.44
CA ALA A 269 7.77 -8.33 13.42
C ALA A 269 6.58 -9.25 13.08
N GLU A 270 5.39 -8.96 13.63
CA GLU A 270 4.17 -9.68 13.27
C GLU A 270 3.74 -9.40 11.82
N ALA A 271 3.94 -8.18 11.32
CA ALA A 271 3.71 -7.84 9.90
C ALA A 271 4.66 -8.62 8.99
N ARG A 272 5.95 -8.70 9.31
CA ARG A 272 6.92 -9.54 8.59
C ARG A 272 6.47 -11.00 8.54
N ALA A 273 6.06 -11.58 9.67
CA ALA A 273 5.55 -12.95 9.72
C ALA A 273 4.23 -13.15 8.94
N LEU A 274 3.33 -12.16 8.94
CA LEU A 274 2.08 -12.17 8.18
C LEU A 274 2.35 -12.21 6.67
N LEU A 275 3.32 -11.42 6.23
CA LEU A 275 3.69 -11.24 4.82
C LEU A 275 4.71 -12.27 4.31
N GLY A 276 5.27 -13.11 5.19
CA GLY A 276 6.24 -14.13 4.80
C GLY A 276 7.65 -13.57 4.56
N LEU A 277 7.97 -12.43 5.18
CA LEU A 277 9.30 -11.84 5.22
C LEU A 277 10.13 -12.53 6.32
N ALA A 278 11.40 -12.78 6.02
CA ALA A 278 12.38 -13.35 6.93
C ALA A 278 12.88 -12.34 7.97
#